data_AF-A0A1F3TZT6-F1
#
_entry.id   AF-A0A1F3TZT6-F1
#
_cell.length_a   1.000
_cell.length_b   1.000
_cell.length_c   1.000
_cell.angle_alpha   90.00
_cell.angle_beta   90.00
_cell.angle_gamma   90.00
#
_symmetry.space_group_name_H-M   'P 1'
#
loop_
_entity.id
_entity.type
_entity.pdbx_description
1 polymer ?
#
loop_
_entity_poly.entity_id
_entity_poly.type
_entity_poly.pdbx_seq_one_letter_code
_entity_poly.pdbx_strand_id
1 'polypeptide(L)'
;MKKVDLFFVMVMFLFTGLATSYFAFDYHLSGVELEKQKTKALETQLVQMKLQNEALEIRLGQSAPSRQIASIQNSTKEISFDSFYRTQLQKAKNQQKAESILKVTKKILETSADTELLGEAYFEQALAHCHLTFKEDLCLIDIENVVSQFPESKWAGESLILLSSVYTKLKRFKEADSILQIVRAEFADEKSVMDKLELVRKKSN
;
A
#
# COMPACT_ATOMS: atom_id res chain seq x y z
N MET A 1 19.05 -5.53 -62.26
CA MET A 1 17.87 -5.97 -61.47
C MET A 1 18.07 -5.57 -60.00
N LYS A 2 17.62 -4.37 -59.56
CA LYS A 2 17.74 -3.91 -58.15
C LYS A 2 16.69 -2.84 -57.75
N LYS A 3 15.46 -2.88 -58.29
CA LYS A 3 14.39 -1.91 -57.92
C LYS A 3 13.08 -2.53 -57.44
N VAL A 4 12.93 -3.86 -57.55
CA VAL A 4 11.67 -4.55 -57.20
C VAL A 4 11.63 -4.94 -55.72
N ASP A 5 12.77 -5.15 -55.06
CA ASP A 5 12.81 -5.62 -53.67
C ASP A 5 12.46 -4.54 -52.63
N LEU A 6 12.75 -3.26 -52.90
CA LEU A 6 12.52 -2.20 -51.91
C LEU A 6 11.03 -1.89 -51.73
N PHE A 7 10.24 -2.04 -52.79
CA PHE A 7 8.79 -1.80 -52.75
C PHE A 7 8.07 -2.91 -51.95
N PHE A 8 8.50 -4.16 -52.09
CA PHE A 8 7.91 -5.29 -51.37
C PHE A 8 8.16 -5.23 -49.86
N VAL A 9 9.37 -4.80 -49.45
CA VAL A 9 9.70 -4.63 -48.02
C VAL A 9 8.84 -3.52 -47.40
N MET A 10 8.65 -2.40 -48.09
CA MET A 10 7.88 -1.28 -47.55
C MET A 10 6.38 -1.60 -47.39
N VAL A 11 5.80 -2.39 -48.31
CA VAL A 11 4.41 -2.85 -48.21
C VAL A 11 4.22 -3.85 -47.06
N MET A 12 5.19 -4.74 -46.81
CA MET A 12 5.15 -5.69 -45.68
C MET A 12 5.18 -5.00 -44.30
N PHE A 13 5.88 -3.87 -44.17
CA PHE A 13 5.88 -3.08 -42.92
C PHE A 13 4.56 -2.34 -42.67
N LEU A 14 3.85 -1.93 -43.73
CA LEU A 14 2.53 -1.27 -43.59
C LEU A 14 1.43 -2.24 -43.15
N PHE A 15 1.47 -3.51 -43.59
CA PHE A 15 0.48 -4.51 -43.18
C PHE A 15 0.71 -5.08 -41.78
N THR A 16 1.96 -5.18 -41.33
CA THR A 16 2.27 -5.64 -39.96
C THR A 16 1.96 -4.59 -38.89
N GLY A 17 2.06 -3.29 -39.21
CA GLY A 17 1.70 -2.20 -38.29
C GLY A 17 0.20 -2.06 -38.02
N LEU A 18 -0.67 -2.44 -38.95
CA LEU A 18 -2.13 -2.37 -38.77
C LEU A 18 -2.68 -3.51 -37.90
N ALA A 19 -2.08 -4.71 -37.98
CA ALA A 19 -2.56 -5.86 -37.21
C ALA A 19 -2.36 -5.73 -35.69
N THR A 20 -1.30 -5.05 -35.24
CA THR A 20 -1.03 -4.87 -33.79
C THR A 20 -1.95 -3.84 -33.13
N SER A 21 -2.53 -2.92 -33.91
CA SER A 21 -3.48 -1.92 -33.39
C SER A 21 -4.88 -2.48 -33.08
N TYR A 22 -5.29 -3.58 -33.74
CA TYR A 22 -6.59 -4.22 -33.50
C TYR A 22 -6.62 -5.05 -32.21
N PHE A 23 -5.51 -5.73 -31.86
CA PHE A 23 -5.46 -6.54 -30.63
C PHE A 23 -5.44 -5.71 -29.34
N ALA A 24 -5.06 -4.43 -29.39
CA ALA A 24 -5.06 -3.57 -28.20
C ALA A 24 -6.46 -3.08 -27.79
N PHE A 25 -7.44 -3.10 -28.70
CA PHE A 25 -8.78 -2.58 -28.42
C PHE A 25 -9.69 -3.61 -27.70
N ASP A 26 -9.54 -4.90 -27.99
CA ASP A 26 -10.35 -5.96 -27.36
C ASP A 26 -10.02 -6.17 -25.87
N TYR A 27 -8.77 -5.95 -25.45
CA TYR A 27 -8.40 -6.04 -24.03
C TYR A 27 -8.99 -4.90 -23.18
N HIS A 28 -9.33 -3.74 -23.77
CA HIS A 28 -9.89 -2.62 -23.02
C HIS A 28 -11.38 -2.80 -22.72
N LEU A 29 -12.16 -3.44 -23.61
CA LEU A 29 -13.59 -3.65 -23.41
C LEU A 29 -13.90 -4.70 -22.33
N SER A 30 -13.09 -5.75 -22.22
CA SER A 30 -13.28 -6.80 -21.19
C SER A 30 -13.05 -6.30 -19.75
N GLY A 31 -12.18 -5.30 -19.56
CA GLY A 31 -11.94 -4.69 -18.25
C GLY A 31 -13.12 -3.84 -17.74
N VAL A 32 -13.84 -3.18 -18.63
CA VAL A 32 -14.95 -2.27 -18.26
C VAL A 32 -16.16 -3.05 -17.74
N GLU A 33 -16.50 -4.19 -18.36
CA GLU A 33 -17.63 -5.01 -17.92
C GLU A 33 -17.35 -5.71 -16.59
N LEU A 34 -16.09 -6.09 -16.33
CA LEU A 34 -15.69 -6.70 -15.06
C LEU A 34 -15.81 -5.70 -13.90
N GLU A 35 -15.39 -4.45 -14.08
CA GLU A 35 -15.55 -3.41 -13.06
C GLU A 35 -17.03 -3.09 -12.80
N LYS A 36 -17.86 -3.07 -13.85
CA LYS A 36 -19.32 -2.90 -13.72
C LYS A 36 -20.00 -4.05 -12.98
N GLN A 37 -19.52 -5.29 -13.14
CA GLN A 37 -20.01 -6.42 -12.35
C GLN A 37 -19.60 -6.33 -10.89
N LYS A 38 -18.37 -5.88 -10.60
CA LYS A 38 -17.89 -5.69 -9.23
C LYS A 38 -18.70 -4.61 -8.50
N THR A 39 -19.00 -3.48 -9.14
CA THR A 39 -19.79 -2.42 -8.51
C THR A 39 -21.19 -2.89 -8.17
N LYS A 40 -21.87 -3.60 -9.09
CA LYS A 40 -23.17 -4.22 -8.82
C LYS A 40 -23.14 -5.21 -7.65
N ALA A 41 -22.10 -6.04 -7.57
CA ALA A 41 -21.95 -6.98 -6.46
C ALA A 41 -21.77 -6.25 -5.13
N LEU A 42 -20.98 -5.17 -5.12
CA LEU A 42 -20.75 -4.35 -3.93
C LEU A 42 -22.04 -3.62 -3.48
N GLU A 43 -22.80 -3.05 -4.43
CA GLU A 43 -24.10 -2.42 -4.16
C GLU A 43 -25.08 -3.42 -3.57
N THR A 44 -25.11 -4.65 -4.11
CA THR A 44 -25.98 -5.73 -3.60
C THR A 44 -25.62 -6.09 -2.15
N GLN A 45 -24.32 -6.21 -1.83
CA GLN A 45 -23.87 -6.46 -0.47
C GLN A 45 -24.21 -5.32 0.49
N LEU A 46 -24.08 -4.06 0.03
CA LEU A 46 -24.41 -2.89 0.83
C LEU A 46 -25.90 -2.81 1.15
N VAL A 47 -26.77 -3.12 0.18
CA VAL A 47 -28.23 -3.21 0.39
C VAL A 47 -28.57 -4.34 1.37
N GLN A 48 -27.94 -5.52 1.24
CA GLN A 48 -28.15 -6.62 2.17
C GLN A 48 -27.76 -6.25 3.61
N MET A 49 -26.63 -5.57 3.81
CA MET A 49 -26.23 -5.08 5.14
C MET A 49 -27.23 -4.06 5.70
N LYS A 50 -27.71 -3.12 4.89
CA LYS A 50 -28.73 -2.14 5.33
C LYS A 50 -30.00 -2.84 5.80
N LEU A 51 -30.49 -3.83 5.06
CA LEU A 51 -31.66 -4.61 5.44
C LEU A 51 -31.43 -5.42 6.71
N GLN A 52 -30.22 -5.96 6.93
CA GLN A 52 -29.89 -6.64 8.17
C GLN A 52 -29.94 -5.69 9.38
N ASN A 53 -29.41 -4.47 9.23
CA ASN A 53 -29.46 -3.46 10.29
C ASN A 53 -30.90 -3.02 10.59
N GLU A 54 -31.71 -2.77 9.56
CA GLU A 54 -33.12 -2.41 9.72
C GLU A 54 -33.92 -3.55 10.38
N ALA A 55 -33.67 -4.80 10.01
CA ALA A 55 -34.29 -5.96 10.65
C ALA A 55 -33.85 -6.12 12.12
N LEU A 56 -32.61 -5.77 12.45
CA LEU A 56 -32.11 -5.72 13.82
C LEU A 56 -32.81 -4.63 14.64
N GLU A 57 -33.00 -3.43 14.07
CA GLU A 57 -33.73 -2.34 14.72
C GLU A 57 -35.19 -2.70 14.99
N ILE A 58 -35.88 -3.34 14.05
CA ILE A 58 -37.27 -3.80 14.22
C ILE A 58 -37.35 -4.86 15.33
N ARG A 59 -36.38 -5.80 15.39
CA ARG A 59 -36.32 -6.82 16.45
C ARG A 59 -36.10 -6.21 17.82
N LEU A 60 -35.28 -5.16 17.92
CA LEU A 60 -35.02 -4.43 19.17
C LEU A 60 -36.20 -3.53 19.57
N GLY A 61 -36.97 -3.02 18.60
CA GLY A 61 -38.14 -2.17 18.83
C GLY A 61 -39.38 -2.90 19.37
N GLN A 62 -39.45 -4.23 19.28
CA GLN A 62 -40.61 -5.03 19.72
C GLN A 62 -40.47 -5.66 21.12
N SER A 63 -39.34 -5.48 21.81
CA SER A 63 -39.14 -5.89 23.22
C SER A 63 -38.92 -4.68 24.13
N ALA A 64 -39.97 -4.27 24.86
CA ALA A 64 -39.99 -3.17 25.86
C ALA A 64 -38.97 -3.32 27.02
N PRO A 65 -38.82 -2.39 28.01
CA PRO A 65 -39.12 -0.95 28.09
C PRO A 65 -37.83 -0.08 28.29
N SER A 66 -38.02 1.23 28.20
CA SER A 66 -37.05 2.34 28.05
C SER A 66 -35.99 2.57 29.15
N ARG A 67 -35.53 1.57 29.90
CA ARG A 67 -34.51 1.75 30.97
C ARG A 67 -33.09 1.26 30.66
N GLN A 68 -32.85 0.62 29.52
CA GLN A 68 -31.50 0.14 29.13
C GLN A 68 -30.89 0.87 27.92
N ILE A 69 -31.58 1.84 27.32
CA ILE A 69 -31.06 2.55 26.13
C ILE A 69 -29.89 3.49 26.51
N ALA A 70 -29.82 3.96 27.76
CA ALA A 70 -28.68 4.75 28.26
C ALA A 70 -27.38 3.94 28.39
N SER A 71 -27.43 2.59 28.43
CA SER A 71 -26.23 1.74 28.44
C SER A 71 -25.74 1.32 27.04
N ILE A 72 -26.53 1.57 25.98
CA ILE A 72 -26.13 1.23 24.60
C ILE A 72 -25.39 2.39 23.93
N GLN A 73 -25.65 3.64 24.34
CA GLN A 73 -24.97 4.82 23.80
C GLN A 73 -23.47 4.91 24.12
N ASN A 74 -22.98 4.17 25.13
CA ASN A 74 -21.54 4.07 25.43
C ASN A 74 -20.84 2.91 24.70
N SER A 75 -21.53 2.19 23.82
CA SER A 75 -21.00 0.99 23.13
C SER A 75 -20.94 1.13 21.60
N THR A 76 -21.18 2.32 21.03
CA THR A 76 -20.69 2.65 19.68
C THR A 76 -19.19 2.88 19.74
N LYS A 77 -18.45 1.83 20.12
CA LYS A 77 -17.03 1.72 19.81
C LYS A 77 -16.99 1.76 18.28
N GLU A 78 -16.58 2.89 17.75
CA GLU A 78 -16.41 3.13 16.32
C GLU A 78 -15.84 1.87 15.68
N ILE A 79 -16.57 1.28 14.73
CA ILE A 79 -16.16 0.02 14.10
C ILE A 79 -14.92 0.34 13.27
N SER A 80 -13.77 0.22 13.90
CA SER A 80 -12.49 0.42 13.26
C SER A 80 -12.21 -0.74 12.30
N PHE A 81 -11.84 -0.39 11.07
CA PHE A 81 -11.40 -1.34 10.05
C PHE A 81 -9.91 -1.69 10.16
N ASP A 82 -9.23 -1.30 11.24
CA ASP A 82 -7.77 -1.45 11.38
C ASP A 82 -7.34 -2.93 11.30
N SER A 83 -8.08 -3.83 11.96
CA SER A 83 -7.80 -5.27 11.92
C SER A 83 -7.94 -5.87 10.50
N PHE A 84 -8.94 -5.40 9.76
CA PHE A 84 -9.14 -5.77 8.36
C PHE A 84 -7.98 -5.27 7.50
N TYR A 85 -7.58 -4.01 7.67
CA TYR A 85 -6.48 -3.44 6.90
C TYR A 85 -5.12 -4.04 7.21
N ARG A 86 -4.83 -4.39 8.47
CA ARG A 86 -3.62 -5.16 8.85
C ARG A 86 -3.55 -6.49 8.10
N THR A 87 -4.67 -7.21 8.04
CA THR A 87 -4.75 -8.48 7.30
C THR A 87 -4.49 -8.29 5.81
N GLN A 88 -5.07 -7.25 5.22
CA GLN A 88 -4.89 -6.93 3.79
C GLN A 88 -3.46 -6.48 3.49
N LEU A 89 -2.85 -5.70 4.38
CA LEU A 89 -1.48 -5.23 4.24
C LEU A 89 -0.51 -6.41 4.30
N GLN A 90 -0.68 -7.31 5.28
CA GLN A 90 0.13 -8.52 5.38
C GLN A 90 -0.01 -9.41 4.13
N LYS A 91 -1.23 -9.56 3.61
CA LYS A 91 -1.47 -10.29 2.37
C LYS A 91 -0.76 -9.64 1.18
N ALA A 92 -0.78 -8.31 1.08
CA ALA A 92 -0.08 -7.58 0.03
C ALA A 92 1.45 -7.71 0.14
N LYS A 93 2.00 -7.62 1.35
CA LYS A 93 3.43 -7.86 1.65
C LYS A 93 3.88 -9.24 1.23
N ASN A 94 3.10 -10.27 1.55
CA ASN A 94 3.39 -11.65 1.15
C ASN A 94 3.39 -11.85 -0.38
N GLN A 95 2.64 -11.05 -1.12
CA GLN A 95 2.63 -11.10 -2.58
C GLN A 95 3.83 -10.37 -3.22
N GLN A 96 4.53 -9.52 -2.47
CA GLN A 96 5.63 -8.66 -2.93
C GLN A 96 5.27 -7.83 -4.18
N LYS A 97 4.00 -7.45 -4.32
CA LYS A 97 3.53 -6.60 -5.42
C LYS A 97 3.37 -5.17 -4.93
N ALA A 98 4.16 -4.26 -5.51
CA ALA A 98 4.14 -2.84 -5.16
C ALA A 98 2.73 -2.25 -5.23
N GLU A 99 2.03 -2.51 -6.33
CA GLU A 99 0.67 -1.98 -6.55
C GLU A 99 -0.32 -2.42 -5.47
N SER A 100 -0.23 -3.68 -5.03
CA SER A 100 -1.07 -4.20 -3.95
C SER A 100 -0.77 -3.49 -2.63
N ILE A 101 0.51 -3.31 -2.29
CA ILE A 101 0.94 -2.64 -1.06
C ILE A 101 0.46 -1.19 -1.08
N LEU A 102 0.78 -0.44 -2.13
CA LEU A 102 0.41 0.97 -2.30
C LEU A 102 -1.11 1.17 -2.27
N LYS A 103 -1.89 0.23 -2.83
CA LYS A 103 -3.35 0.30 -2.76
C LYS A 103 -3.87 0.14 -1.33
N VAL A 104 -3.30 -0.77 -0.55
CA VAL A 104 -3.75 -1.01 0.83
C VAL A 104 -3.28 0.10 1.76
N THR A 105 -2.02 0.53 1.67
CA THR A 105 -1.49 1.64 2.49
C THR A 105 -2.29 2.91 2.24
N LYS A 106 -2.61 3.24 0.98
CA LYS A 106 -3.51 4.36 0.67
C LYS A 106 -4.85 4.28 1.42
N LYS A 107 -5.45 3.10 1.51
CA LYS A 107 -6.71 2.91 2.23
C LYS A 107 -6.55 3.08 3.73
N ILE A 108 -5.46 2.61 4.31
CA ILE A 108 -5.13 2.83 5.72
C ILE A 108 -5.01 4.33 6.00
N LEU A 109 -4.22 5.05 5.20
CA LEU A 109 -3.99 6.48 5.37
C LEU A 109 -5.27 7.32 5.22
N GLU A 110 -6.23 6.86 4.41
CA GLU A 110 -7.53 7.52 4.22
C GLU A 110 -8.53 7.27 5.36
N THR A 111 -8.39 6.20 6.14
CA THR A 111 -9.50 5.69 6.97
C THR A 111 -9.14 5.31 8.40
N SER A 112 -7.86 5.09 8.70
CA SER A 112 -7.40 4.67 10.03
C SER A 112 -7.08 5.86 10.92
N ALA A 113 -7.40 5.73 12.21
CA ALA A 113 -6.95 6.65 13.26
C ALA A 113 -5.90 6.00 14.18
N ASP A 114 -5.54 4.73 13.94
CA ASP A 114 -4.54 4.00 14.71
C ASP A 114 -3.13 4.47 14.29
N THR A 115 -2.47 5.23 15.16
CA THR A 115 -1.15 5.81 14.91
C THR A 115 -0.08 4.76 14.59
N GLU A 116 -0.17 3.57 15.18
CA GLU A 116 0.77 2.48 14.91
C GLU A 116 0.53 1.88 13.52
N LEU A 117 -0.74 1.73 13.11
CA LEU A 117 -1.08 1.26 11.76
C LEU A 117 -0.73 2.30 10.68
N LEU A 118 -0.90 3.59 10.98
CA LEU A 118 -0.51 4.67 10.09
C LEU A 118 1.00 4.69 9.87
N GLY A 119 1.79 4.59 10.96
CA GLY A 119 3.26 4.49 10.87
C GLY A 119 3.72 3.29 10.04
N GLU A 120 3.11 2.12 10.26
CA GLU A 120 3.35 0.91 9.45
C GLU A 120 3.03 1.15 7.98
N ALA A 121 1.88 1.76 7.67
CA ALA A 121 1.46 1.99 6.30
C ALA A 121 2.36 2.97 5.53
N TYR A 122 2.79 4.06 6.17
CA TYR A 122 3.77 4.96 5.56
C TYR A 122 5.11 4.26 5.31
N PHE A 123 5.59 3.46 6.25
CA PHE A 123 6.83 2.70 6.08
C PHE A 123 6.74 1.69 4.93
N GLU A 124 5.67 0.92 4.85
CA GLU A 124 5.46 -0.07 3.78
C GLU A 124 5.29 0.60 2.40
N GLN A 125 4.70 1.79 2.35
CA GLN A 125 4.66 2.62 1.15
C GLN A 125 6.07 3.03 0.71
N ALA A 126 6.90 3.53 1.64
CA ALA A 126 8.29 3.88 1.36
C ALA A 126 9.06 2.67 0.83
N LEU A 127 8.95 1.51 1.50
CA LEU A 127 9.60 0.26 1.11
C LEU A 127 9.20 -0.17 -0.31
N ALA A 128 7.91 -0.07 -0.66
CA ALA A 128 7.43 -0.36 -2.01
C ALA A 128 8.05 0.57 -3.07
N HIS A 129 8.17 1.87 -2.79
CA HIS A 129 8.82 2.80 -3.71
C HIS A 129 10.32 2.56 -3.84
N CYS A 130 11.02 2.32 -2.73
CA CYS A 130 12.47 2.11 -2.71
C CYS A 130 12.92 0.78 -3.36
N HIS A 131 12.16 -0.31 -3.18
CA HIS A 131 12.60 -1.66 -3.55
C HIS A 131 11.84 -2.31 -4.70
N LEU A 132 10.58 -1.97 -4.91
CA LEU A 132 9.74 -2.68 -5.87
C LEU A 132 9.51 -1.87 -7.15
N THR A 133 9.43 -0.55 -7.04
CA THR A 133 9.26 0.34 -8.21
C THR A 133 10.52 1.11 -8.57
N PHE A 134 11.53 1.14 -7.69
CA PHE A 134 12.79 1.88 -7.86
C PHE A 134 12.59 3.38 -8.16
N LYS A 135 11.54 3.98 -7.60
CA LYS A 135 11.26 5.41 -7.71
C LYS A 135 11.96 6.15 -6.58
N GLU A 136 13.22 6.55 -6.80
CA GLU A 136 14.06 7.17 -5.78
C GLU A 136 13.44 8.42 -5.17
N ASP A 137 12.89 9.33 -5.97
CA ASP A 137 12.28 10.57 -5.47
C ASP A 137 11.12 10.28 -4.51
N LEU A 138 10.23 9.34 -4.88
CA LEU A 138 9.10 8.95 -4.03
C LEU A 138 9.56 8.20 -2.78
N CYS A 139 10.58 7.36 -2.92
CA CYS A 139 11.19 6.65 -1.80
C CYS A 139 11.70 7.64 -0.73
N LEU A 140 12.43 8.69 -1.13
CA LEU A 140 12.94 9.69 -0.19
C LEU A 140 11.82 10.50 0.46
N ILE A 141 10.82 10.94 -0.31
CA ILE A 141 9.66 11.67 0.19
C ILE A 141 8.89 10.82 1.22
N ASP A 142 8.67 9.54 0.94
CA ASP A 142 7.93 8.68 1.86
C ASP A 142 8.70 8.37 3.14
N ILE A 143 10.03 8.22 3.07
CA ILE A 143 10.87 8.11 4.26
C ILE A 143 10.75 9.38 5.12
N GLU A 144 10.82 10.56 4.49
CA GLU A 144 10.64 11.84 5.19
C GLU A 144 9.26 11.93 5.85
N ASN A 145 8.20 11.46 5.18
CA ASN A 145 6.87 11.40 5.76
C ASN A 145 6.80 10.52 7.01
N VAL A 146 7.46 9.35 7.03
CA VAL A 146 7.49 8.49 8.22
C VAL A 146 8.20 9.19 9.37
N VAL A 147 9.40 9.74 9.13
CA VAL A 147 10.23 10.34 10.17
C VAL A 147 9.61 11.63 10.72
N SER A 148 8.98 12.44 9.88
CA SER A 148 8.34 13.69 10.32
C SER A 148 7.03 13.47 11.07
N GLN A 149 6.22 12.49 10.64
CA GLN A 149 4.91 12.24 11.25
C GLN A 149 4.98 11.28 12.46
N PHE A 150 5.96 10.39 12.51
CA PHE A 150 6.10 9.37 13.56
C PHE A 150 7.53 9.28 14.12
N PRO A 151 8.14 10.41 14.57
CA PRO A 151 9.57 10.50 14.88
C PRO A 151 10.05 9.53 15.97
N GLU A 152 9.20 9.25 16.96
CA GLU A 152 9.53 8.36 18.09
C GLU A 152 9.11 6.90 17.84
N SER A 153 8.50 6.60 16.69
CA SER A 153 8.04 5.24 16.39
C SER A 153 9.19 4.36 15.90
N LYS A 154 9.08 3.04 16.12
CA LYS A 154 9.98 2.06 15.49
C LYS A 154 10.02 2.21 13.95
N TRP A 155 8.93 2.69 13.34
CA TRP A 155 8.84 2.90 11.89
C TRP A 155 9.76 4.02 11.40
N ALA A 156 10.00 5.06 12.22
CA ALA A 156 11.02 6.06 11.91
C ALA A 156 12.42 5.45 11.94
N GLY A 157 12.75 4.68 12.97
CA GLY A 157 14.02 3.94 13.06
C GLY A 157 14.22 2.99 11.86
N GLU A 158 13.20 2.22 11.50
CA GLU A 158 13.24 1.34 10.32
C GLU A 158 13.37 2.11 9.00
N SER A 159 12.73 3.27 8.88
CA SER A 159 12.82 4.15 7.70
C SER A 159 14.20 4.78 7.56
N LEU A 160 14.87 5.12 8.66
CA LEU A 160 16.25 5.61 8.63
C LEU A 160 17.22 4.50 8.22
N ILE A 161 17.02 3.25 8.65
CA ILE A 161 17.79 2.11 8.15
C ILE A 161 17.58 1.92 6.64
N LEU A 162 16.33 2.08 6.17
CA LEU A 162 16.00 2.05 4.75
C LEU A 162 16.72 3.17 3.98
N LEU A 163 16.74 4.39 4.51
CA LEU A 163 17.45 5.54 3.92
C LEU A 163 18.96 5.28 3.79
N SER A 164 19.58 4.74 4.83
CA SER A 164 21.00 4.35 4.80
C SER A 164 21.27 3.31 3.69
N SER A 165 20.35 2.35 3.51
CA SER A 165 20.44 1.36 2.43
C SER A 165 20.32 2.01 1.04
N VAL A 166 19.47 3.02 0.88
CA VAL A 166 19.35 3.82 -0.35
C VAL A 166 20.64 4.59 -0.61
N TYR A 167 21.17 5.31 0.38
CA TYR A 167 22.44 6.03 0.25
C TYR A 167 23.63 5.11 -0.08
N THR A 168 23.66 3.92 0.50
CA THR A 168 24.67 2.90 0.17
C THR A 168 24.61 2.51 -1.30
N LYS A 169 23.40 2.26 -1.86
CA LYS A 169 23.21 1.96 -3.29
C LYS A 169 23.69 3.11 -4.19
N LEU A 170 23.53 4.35 -3.73
CA LEU A 170 23.98 5.57 -4.40
C LEU A 170 25.47 5.86 -4.20
N LYS A 171 26.23 4.97 -3.53
CA LYS A 171 27.65 5.14 -3.17
C LYS A 171 27.92 6.35 -2.25
N ARG A 172 26.89 6.81 -1.55
CA ARG A 172 26.93 7.90 -0.56
C ARG A 172 27.22 7.33 0.83
N PHE A 173 28.38 6.69 0.98
CA PHE A 173 28.70 5.88 2.16
C PHE A 173 28.81 6.70 3.46
N LYS A 174 29.29 7.95 3.37
CA LYS A 174 29.42 8.83 4.55
C LYS A 174 28.05 9.19 5.11
N GLU A 175 27.12 9.54 4.24
CA GLU A 175 25.75 9.83 4.64
C GLU A 175 25.04 8.58 5.15
N ALA A 176 25.24 7.43 4.49
CA ALA A 176 24.72 6.16 4.97
C ALA A 176 25.18 5.83 6.40
N ASP A 177 26.46 6.00 6.71
CA ASP A 177 27.02 5.77 8.05
C ASP A 177 26.49 6.79 9.06
N SER A 178 26.42 8.07 8.69
CA SER A 178 25.85 9.13 9.54
C SER A 178 24.42 8.80 9.95
N ILE A 179 23.59 8.29 9.04
CA ILE A 179 22.23 7.87 9.35
C ILE A 179 22.20 6.69 10.33
N LEU A 180 23.06 5.68 10.15
CA LEU A 180 23.13 4.54 11.08
C LEU A 180 23.62 4.93 12.47
N GLN A 181 24.46 5.96 12.58
CA GLN A 181 24.86 6.54 13.87
C GLN A 181 23.67 7.19 14.58
N ILE A 182 22.83 7.93 13.84
CA ILE A 182 21.57 8.50 14.38
C ILE A 182 20.66 7.37 14.87
N VAL A 183 20.44 6.32 14.06
CA VAL A 183 19.61 5.17 14.47
C VAL A 183 20.10 4.55 15.77
N ARG A 184 21.42 4.36 15.91
CA ARG A 184 22.01 3.79 17.13
C ARG A 184 21.83 4.69 18.35
N ALA A 185 21.85 6.00 18.18
CA ALA A 185 21.71 6.95 19.28
C ALA A 185 20.25 7.10 19.71
N GLU A 186 19.35 7.32 18.76
CA GLU A 186 17.95 7.70 19.02
C GLU A 186 17.03 6.49 19.23
N PHE A 187 17.39 5.31 18.72
CA PHE A 187 16.57 4.09 18.80
C PHE A 187 17.27 2.94 19.55
N ALA A 188 18.21 3.27 20.45
CA ALA A 188 19.03 2.29 21.18
C ALA A 188 18.18 1.28 21.98
N ASP A 189 17.06 1.74 22.55
CA ASP A 189 16.17 0.92 23.38
C ASP A 189 15.12 0.16 22.55
N GLU A 190 14.99 0.46 21.25
CA GLU A 190 14.05 -0.19 20.35
C GLU A 190 14.68 -1.46 19.76
N LYS A 191 14.45 -2.59 20.45
CA LYS A 191 15.05 -3.88 20.11
C LYS A 191 14.84 -4.27 18.64
N SER A 192 13.65 -4.08 18.08
CA SER A 192 13.38 -4.49 16.69
C SER A 192 14.20 -3.69 15.68
N VAL A 193 14.41 -2.39 15.95
CA VAL A 193 15.24 -1.51 15.11
C VAL A 193 16.71 -1.92 15.23
N MET A 194 17.20 -2.19 16.43
CA MET A 194 18.59 -2.59 16.67
C MET A 194 18.92 -3.96 16.06
N ASP A 195 18.02 -4.94 16.15
CA ASP A 195 18.18 -6.24 15.50
C ASP A 195 18.32 -6.09 13.97
N LYS A 196 17.53 -5.19 13.38
CA LYS A 196 17.58 -4.88 11.94
C LYS A 196 18.84 -4.13 11.54
N LEU A 197 19.31 -3.21 12.38
CA LEU A 197 20.57 -2.47 12.19
C LEU A 197 21.77 -3.45 12.12
N GLU A 198 21.84 -4.42 13.03
CA GLU A 198 22.89 -5.42 13.05
C GLU A 198 22.86 -6.34 11.81
N LEU A 199 21.68 -6.67 11.31
CA LEU A 199 21.53 -7.42 10.06
C LEU A 199 22.14 -6.66 8.87
N VAL A 200 21.88 -5.35 8.76
CA VAL A 200 22.44 -4.52 7.68
C VAL A 200 23.96 -4.49 7.77
N ARG A 201 24.51 -4.26 8.97
CA ARG A 201 25.97 -4.23 9.19
C ARG A 201 26.65 -5.53 8.77
N LYS A 202 26.05 -6.68 9.08
CA LYS A 202 26.59 -8.00 8.69
C LYS A 202 26.63 -8.24 7.19
N LYS A 203 25.72 -7.62 6.42
CA LYS A 203 25.68 -7.75 4.95
C LYS A 203 26.68 -6.85 4.23
N SER A 204 27.24 -5.86 4.91
CA SER A 204 28.18 -4.89 4.35
C SER A 204 29.65 -5.29 4.48
N ASN A 205 29.95 -6.32 5.29
CA ASN A 205 31.29 -6.90 5.46
C ASN A 205 31.43 -8.18 4.63
#